data_AF-A0A3N5P6R6-F1
#
_entry.id   AF-A0A3N5P6R6-F1
#
_cell.length_a   1.000
_cell.length_b   1.000
_cell.length_c   1.000
_cell.angle_alpha   90.00
_cell.angle_beta   90.00
_cell.angle_gamma   90.00
#
_symmetry.space_group_name_H-M   'P 1'
#
loop_
_entity.id
_entity.type
_entity.pdbx_description
1 polymer ?
#
loop_
_entity_poly.entity_id
_entity_poly.type
_entity_poly.pdbx_seq_one_letter_code
_entity_poly.pdbx_strand_id
1 'polypeptide(L)'
;MENTRKLWLGLGSLLVLSFAVLLFMGGEIYRQAPPIPDRVVSEDGTLLYTADDIQTGRRVWQSIGGMQLGSIWGHGGYVAPDWSADWLHREAV
;
A
#
# COMPACT_ATOMS: atom_id res chain seq x y z
N MET A 1 15.67 -36.80 -24.09
CA MET A 1 15.71 -36.58 -22.62
C MET A 1 16.65 -35.46 -22.20
N GLU A 2 17.84 -35.29 -22.81
CA GLU A 2 18.80 -34.25 -22.41
C GLU A 2 18.26 -32.80 -22.55
N ASN A 3 17.48 -32.52 -23.60
CA ASN A 3 16.89 -31.20 -23.83
C ASN A 3 15.86 -30.82 -22.76
N THR A 4 14.98 -31.75 -22.38
CA THR A 4 13.99 -31.56 -21.33
C THR A 4 14.64 -31.23 -19.98
N ARG A 5 15.75 -31.90 -19.64
CA ARG A 5 16.50 -31.61 -18.40
C ARG A 5 17.04 -30.17 -18.40
N LYS A 6 17.58 -29.68 -19.52
CA LYS A 6 18.05 -28.29 -19.66
C LYS A 6 16.90 -27.28 -19.50
N LEU A 7 15.74 -27.57 -20.09
CA LEU A 7 14.55 -26.71 -19.95
C LEU A 7 14.05 -26.66 -18.51
N TRP A 8 14.00 -27.80 -17.81
CA TRP A 8 13.61 -27.83 -16.39
C TRP A 8 14.61 -27.12 -15.47
N LEU A 9 15.90 -27.23 -15.75
CA LEU A 9 16.92 -26.46 -15.05
C LEU A 9 16.73 -24.96 -15.31
N GLY A 10 16.51 -24.55 -16.56
CA GLY A 10 16.21 -23.16 -16.91
C GLY A 10 14.97 -22.61 -16.22
N LEU A 11 13.87 -23.37 -16.23
CA LEU A 11 12.63 -23.01 -15.52
C LEU A 11 12.84 -22.93 -14.00
N GLY A 12 13.53 -23.90 -13.42
CA GLY A 12 13.86 -23.92 -11.99
C GLY A 12 14.69 -22.69 -11.60
N SER A 13 15.74 -22.38 -12.36
CA SER A 13 16.56 -21.18 -12.14
C SER A 13 15.75 -19.89 -12.30
N LEU A 14 14.90 -19.80 -13.32
CA LEU A 14 14.02 -18.64 -13.53
C LEU A 14 13.12 -18.42 -12.31
N LEU A 15 12.42 -19.47 -11.86
CA LEU A 15 11.52 -19.38 -10.71
C LEU A 15 12.28 -18.99 -9.44
N VAL A 16 13.41 -19.65 -9.14
CA VAL A 16 14.21 -19.35 -7.94
C VAL A 16 14.67 -17.89 -7.95
N LEU A 17 15.18 -17.39 -9.07
CA LEU A 17 15.64 -16.00 -9.17
C LEU A 17 14.48 -15.01 -9.09
N SER A 18 13.37 -15.26 -9.77
CA SER A 18 12.19 -14.40 -9.71
C SER A 18 11.59 -14.32 -8.30
N PHE A 19 11.46 -15.45 -7.60
CA PHE A 19 10.98 -15.47 -6.22
C PHE A 19 11.98 -14.85 -5.26
N ALA A 20 13.29 -15.00 -5.47
CA ALA A 20 14.30 -14.33 -4.66
C ALA A 20 14.16 -12.80 -4.75
N VAL A 21 14.00 -12.26 -5.96
CA VAL A 21 13.75 -10.82 -6.17
C VAL A 21 12.43 -10.40 -5.53
N LEU A 22 11.35 -11.17 -5.72
CA LEU A 22 10.05 -10.86 -5.13
C LEU A 22 10.10 -10.79 -3.60
N LEU A 23 10.72 -11.77 -2.94
CA LEU A 23 10.86 -11.82 -1.49
C LEU A 23 11.76 -10.69 -0.97
N PHE A 24 12.86 -10.42 -1.67
CA PHE A 24 13.75 -9.31 -1.34
C PHE A 24 13.00 -7.97 -1.39
N MET A 25 12.32 -7.69 -2.50
CA MET A 25 11.55 -6.45 -2.68
C MET A 25 10.39 -6.36 -1.69
N GLY A 26 9.68 -7.46 -1.42
CA GLY A 26 8.63 -7.50 -0.40
C GLY A 26 9.15 -7.16 1.00
N GLY A 27 10.34 -7.65 1.35
CA GLY A 27 11.00 -7.30 2.61
C GLY A 27 11.46 -5.84 2.69
N GLU A 28 11.88 -5.24 1.58
CA GLU A 28 12.15 -3.79 1.51
C GLU A 28 10.87 -2.97 1.68
N ILE A 29 9.78 -3.35 1.00
CA ILE A 29 8.48 -2.68 1.14
C ILE A 29 8.01 -2.69 2.59
N TYR A 30 8.13 -3.81 3.30
CA TYR A 30 7.71 -3.89 4.71
C TYR A 30 8.52 -2.98 5.62
N ARG A 31 9.83 -2.84 5.37
CA ARG A 31 10.73 -1.99 6.17
C ARG A 31 10.59 -0.51 5.88
N GLN A 32 10.27 -0.17 4.63
CA GLN A 32 10.18 1.21 4.15
C GLN A 32 8.75 1.74 4.06
N ALA A 33 7.75 0.94 4.45
CA ALA A 33 6.36 1.37 4.48
C ALA A 33 6.19 2.63 5.35
N PRO A 34 5.39 3.63 4.91
CA PRO A 34 5.13 4.81 5.72
C PRO A 34 4.57 4.42 7.10
N PRO A 35 5.23 4.80 8.21
CA PRO A 35 4.75 4.44 9.53
C PRO A 35 3.47 5.21 9.87
N ILE A 36 2.55 4.56 10.58
CA ILE A 36 1.37 5.23 11.13
C ILE A 36 1.77 5.84 12.47
N PRO A 37 1.65 7.17 12.65
CA PRO A 37 2.04 7.82 13.89
C PRO A 37 1.12 7.40 15.04
N ASP A 38 1.68 7.23 16.24
CA ASP A 38 0.90 6.91 17.43
C ASP A 38 -0.06 8.05 17.80
N ARG A 39 0.39 9.30 17.61
CA ARG A 39 -0.36 10.54 17.90
C ARG A 39 -0.02 11.62 16.89
N VAL A 40 -1.05 12.30 16.42
CA VAL A 40 -0.95 13.54 15.63
C VAL A 40 -1.39 14.67 16.54
N VAL A 41 -0.50 15.64 16.77
CA VAL A 41 -0.75 16.78 17.66
C VAL A 41 -0.59 18.09 16.90
N SER A 42 -1.39 19.08 17.27
CA SER A 42 -1.25 20.47 16.84
C SER A 42 -0.04 21.12 17.52
N GLU A 43 0.40 22.27 17.00
CA GLU A 43 1.54 23.03 17.55
C GLU A 43 1.33 23.47 19.01
N ASP A 44 0.09 23.70 19.41
CA ASP A 44 -0.33 24.03 20.78
C ASP A 44 -0.42 22.82 21.73
N GLY A 45 -0.13 21.62 21.22
CA GLY A 45 -0.18 20.37 21.96
C GLY A 45 -1.55 19.69 21.99
N THR A 46 -2.55 20.24 21.29
CA THR A 46 -3.88 19.62 21.18
C THR A 46 -3.77 18.30 20.40
N LEU A 47 -4.29 17.21 20.97
CA LEU A 47 -4.36 15.91 20.30
C LEU A 47 -5.42 15.96 19.20
N LEU A 48 -5.02 15.68 17.96
CA LEU A 48 -5.91 15.66 16.80
C LEU A 48 -6.37 14.24 16.46
N TYR A 49 -5.42 13.31 16.32
CA TYR A 49 -5.69 11.91 15.99
C TYR A 49 -4.75 10.95 16.71
N THR A 50 -5.22 9.74 16.98
CA THR A 50 -4.41 8.60 17.43
C THR A 50 -4.26 7.57 16.30
N ALA A 51 -3.33 6.63 16.48
CA ALA A 51 -3.22 5.49 15.58
C ALA A 51 -4.55 4.70 15.47
N ASP A 52 -5.32 4.56 16.56
CA ASP A 52 -6.59 3.84 16.55
C ASP A 52 -7.67 4.59 15.74
N ASP A 53 -7.68 5.93 15.80
CA ASP A 53 -8.57 6.75 14.97
C ASP A 53 -8.29 6.53 13.48
N ILE A 54 -7.01 6.50 13.09
CA ILE A 54 -6.59 6.25 11.69
C ILE A 54 -7.01 4.84 11.24
N GLN A 55 -6.81 3.82 12.08
CA GLN A 55 -7.25 2.45 11.77
C GLN A 55 -8.77 2.32 11.71
N THR A 56 -9.48 3.04 12.55
CA THR A 56 -10.95 3.10 12.52
C THR A 56 -11.43 3.77 11.23
N GLY A 57 -10.83 4.88 10.82
CA GLY A 57 -11.10 5.51 9.52
C GLY A 57 -10.87 4.57 8.35
N ARG A 58 -9.79 3.78 8.36
CA ARG A 58 -9.54 2.74 7.34
C ARG A 58 -10.66 1.70 7.28
N ARG A 59 -11.13 1.20 8.43
CA ARG A 59 -12.24 0.23 8.50
C ARG A 59 -13.55 0.83 7.99
N VAL A 60 -13.82 2.09 8.32
CA VAL A 60 -15.00 2.81 7.80
C VAL A 60 -14.90 2.99 6.29
N TRP A 61 -13.74 3.37 5.76
CA TRP A 61 -13.55 3.46 4.30
C TRP A 61 -13.80 2.11 3.60
N GLN A 62 -13.32 1.01 4.18
CA GLN A 62 -13.59 -0.34 3.66
C GLN A 62 -15.08 -0.69 3.72
N SER A 63 -15.80 -0.29 4.77
CA SER A 63 -17.23 -0.63 4.92
C SER A 63 -18.15 0.13 3.96
N ILE A 64 -17.75 1.33 3.51
CA ILE A 64 -18.52 2.13 2.53
C ILE A 64 -18.20 1.80 1.06
N GLY A 65 -17.47 0.70 0.81
CA GLY A 65 -17.14 0.22 -0.53
C GLY A 65 -15.68 0.38 -0.93
N GLY A 66 -14.88 1.09 -0.12
CA GLY A 66 -13.43 1.21 -0.30
C GLY A 66 -13.03 1.67 -1.70
N MET A 67 -12.22 0.84 -2.37
CA MET A 67 -11.73 1.09 -3.73
C MET A 67 -12.81 1.01 -4.82
N GLN A 68 -14.03 0.57 -4.52
CA GLN A 68 -15.13 0.62 -5.50
C GLN A 68 -15.75 2.02 -5.59
N LEU A 69 -15.63 2.82 -4.52
CA LEU A 69 -16.19 4.16 -4.47
C LEU A 69 -15.33 5.16 -5.24
N GLY A 70 -14.01 5.13 -5.04
CA GLY A 70 -13.01 5.96 -5.70
C GLY A 70 -11.62 5.33 -5.53
N SER A 71 -10.56 6.12 -5.58
CA SER A 71 -9.19 5.62 -5.38
C SER A 71 -8.48 6.22 -4.16
N ILE A 72 -7.50 5.48 -3.65
CA ILE A 72 -6.51 5.96 -2.67
C ILE A 72 -5.14 5.59 -3.25
N TRP A 73 -4.21 6.54 -3.26
CA TRP A 73 -2.89 6.36 -3.88
C TRP A 73 -2.95 5.79 -5.30
N GLY A 74 -3.93 6.24 -6.09
CA GLY A 74 -4.14 5.81 -7.48
C GLY A 74 -4.75 4.41 -7.66
N HIS A 75 -5.05 3.69 -6.58
CA HIS A 75 -5.66 2.36 -6.63
C HIS A 75 -7.14 2.43 -6.29
N GLY A 76 -8.00 2.09 -7.24
CA GLY A 76 -9.45 1.98 -7.05
C GLY A 76 -10.24 2.33 -8.30
N GLY A 77 -11.51 2.68 -8.11
CA GLY A 77 -12.43 3.07 -9.16
C GLY A 77 -12.18 4.50 -9.65
N TYR A 78 -12.68 4.80 -10.85
CA TYR A 78 -12.45 6.08 -11.53
C TYR A 78 -13.69 6.98 -11.59
N VAL A 79 -14.76 6.64 -10.85
CA VAL A 79 -16.00 7.43 -10.84
C VAL A 79 -15.91 8.60 -9.86
N ALA A 80 -15.50 8.33 -8.61
CA ALA A 80 -15.17 9.37 -7.64
C ALA A 80 -13.67 9.74 -7.76
N PRO A 81 -13.21 10.86 -7.16
CA PRO A 81 -11.81 11.27 -7.24
C PRO A 81 -10.87 10.30 -6.51
N ASP A 82 -9.57 10.51 -6.69
CA ASP A 82 -8.58 9.98 -5.76
C ASP A 82 -8.61 10.80 -4.48
N TRP A 83 -8.99 10.16 -3.36
CA TRP A 83 -9.18 10.85 -2.09
C TRP A 83 -7.88 11.38 -1.50
N SER A 84 -6.73 10.71 -1.77
CA SER A 84 -5.43 11.20 -1.32
C SER A 84 -5.04 12.48 -2.06
N ALA A 85 -5.28 12.52 -3.37
CA ALA A 85 -5.00 13.70 -4.18
C ALA A 85 -5.97 14.87 -3.91
N ASP A 86 -7.28 14.60 -3.83
CA ASP A 86 -8.30 15.63 -3.58
C ASP A 86 -8.14 16.24 -2.18
N TRP A 87 -7.88 15.43 -1.14
CA TRP A 87 -7.61 15.94 0.20
C TRP A 87 -6.37 16.83 0.23
N LEU A 88 -5.24 16.34 -0.32
CA LEU A 88 -3.98 17.08 -0.32
C LEU A 88 -4.12 18.42 -1.06
N HIS A 89 -4.85 18.45 -2.18
CA HIS A 89 -5.08 19.69 -2.91
C HIS A 89 -5.89 20.71 -2.09
N ARG A 90 -6.96 20.26 -1.42
CA ARG A 90 -7.81 21.12 -0.57
C ARG A 90 -7.13 21.58 0.70
N GLU A 91 -6.16 20.83 1.21
CA GLU A 91 -5.36 21.20 2.37
C GLU A 91 -4.28 22.23 2.00
N ALA A 92 -3.71 22.12 0.80
CA ALA A 92 -2.60 22.97 0.36
C ALA A 92 -3.02 24.33 -0.24
N VAL A 93 -4.28 24.52 -0.61
CA VAL A 93 -4.83 25.74 -1.24
C VAL A 93 -5.81 26.42 -0.31
#